data_AF-A0AAD8V4Z1-F1
#
_entry.id   AF-A0AAD8V4Z1-F1
#
_cell.length_a   1.000
_cell.length_b   1.000
_cell.length_c   1.000
_cell.angle_alpha   90.00
_cell.angle_beta   90.00
_cell.angle_gamma   90.00
#
_symmetry.space_group_name_H-M   'P 1'
#
loop_
_entity.id
_entity.type
_entity.pdbx_description
1 polymer ?
#
loop_
_entity_poly.entity_id
_entity_poly.type
_entity_poly.pdbx_seq_one_letter_code
_entity_poly.pdbx_strand_id
1 'polypeptide(L)'
;MNTNGVPSHRNGGATRSPLACLPCRSRHLKCDGQKPQCNRCVSASTECKYAPSRRGGLDRAALAERRKRLAAASNDTSVDSSRSQSRVSIEPTLEPGSRPANDSFTHGPSSLDDTNLGSDNPAPTVSSIVPQRQLDNVDSDPLISSYYKCFHNFHPFLVPRWHFLRSCRDPSRQTSLRPLIAVMRLVGNVYVAREWSIPLRDDLENSFSQSNQACPVMVQCRLLYSVMLFWYDYKVEAKEQIGCAVRLALDMEMFQQEFAGAHGGGDPVLTESWRRTWWELYIIDAYYAGTLGTMNFMVVDIEATVELPCEESEYESGEIPEPKTLEDFDCREFASEDISFSSFAYLITAVRCAALAISTTSKVASREDSAQIIQNADSIIEGWSLLLPRDRKQVMTKTGEIDELLFQAHLVTNVATIGLHRPLSDLRFNPVENVSSCARKPPEETTKPELVNIHTVRVLRSVEAQIRLLALPVRPFHHSPFVTCMTSEGTLALLSACNFLLRGKELSIARDQIRMSIGCLKTLGEIWPRTARNLQEIQTIARHVLRVGSKATSTSNTPKSCGVPSLSASGGEIGSQTEPPTNESDVFSSFGSMDDVCGWYSLKDLGPQFEEWMGNDLV
;
A
#
# COMPACT_ATOMS: atom_id res chain seq x y z
N MET A 1 -24.60 -73.79 1.45
CA MET A 1 -23.79 -73.77 0.21
C MET A 1 -24.13 -72.47 -0.51
N ASN A 2 -23.30 -71.42 -0.36
CA ASN A 2 -22.29 -70.93 -1.32
C ASN A 2 -22.88 -70.56 -2.69
N THR A 3 -22.65 -69.41 -3.34
CA THR A 3 -21.92 -68.14 -3.06
C THR A 3 -22.07 -67.22 -4.29
N ASN A 4 -22.10 -65.89 -4.07
CA ASN A 4 -21.57 -64.78 -4.88
C ASN A 4 -22.18 -64.48 -6.27
N GLY A 5 -22.37 -63.24 -6.73
CA GLY A 5 -21.92 -61.92 -6.28
C GLY A 5 -21.72 -61.01 -7.51
N VAL A 6 -22.37 -59.85 -7.51
CA VAL A 6 -22.34 -58.80 -8.58
C VAL A 6 -20.96 -58.13 -8.69
N PRO A 7 -20.57 -57.59 -9.86
CA PRO A 7 -19.70 -56.42 -9.90
C PRO A 7 -20.38 -55.19 -10.54
N SER A 8 -20.42 -54.14 -9.72
CA SER A 8 -20.76 -52.75 -10.00
C SER A 8 -19.69 -52.07 -10.87
N HIS A 9 -20.09 -51.33 -11.91
CA HIS A 9 -19.21 -50.41 -12.63
C HIS A 9 -18.86 -49.21 -11.74
N ARG A 10 -17.60 -49.17 -11.27
CA ARG A 10 -17.00 -48.00 -10.62
C ARG A 10 -16.45 -47.05 -11.69
N ASN A 11 -17.14 -45.94 -11.95
CA ASN A 11 -16.55 -44.77 -12.60
C ASN A 11 -15.68 -44.03 -11.56
N GLY A 12 -14.44 -44.51 -11.37
CA GLY A 12 -13.43 -43.79 -10.60
C GLY A 12 -12.85 -42.66 -11.44
N GLY A 13 -13.13 -41.42 -11.05
CA GLY A 13 -12.47 -40.23 -11.60
C GLY A 13 -10.96 -40.39 -11.52
N ALA A 14 -10.31 -40.36 -12.69
CA ALA A 14 -8.87 -40.55 -12.80
C ALA A 14 -8.13 -39.42 -12.07
N THR A 15 -7.51 -39.75 -10.95
CA THR A 15 -6.52 -38.92 -10.27
C THR A 15 -5.43 -38.54 -11.26
N ARG A 16 -5.23 -37.23 -11.49
CA ARG A 16 -4.15 -36.72 -12.34
C ARG A 16 -2.81 -37.16 -11.75
N SER A 17 -2.13 -38.07 -12.44
CA SER A 17 -0.77 -38.48 -12.07
C SER A 17 0.18 -37.28 -12.11
N PRO A 18 1.00 -37.05 -11.06
CA PRO A 18 2.02 -35.99 -11.04
C PRO A 18 3.20 -36.26 -11.98
N LEU A 19 3.28 -37.43 -12.63
CA LEU A 19 4.35 -37.79 -13.54
C LEU A 19 3.83 -38.61 -14.73
N ALA A 20 3.98 -38.07 -15.95
CA ALA A 20 3.71 -38.81 -17.19
C ALA A 20 4.93 -39.66 -17.61
N CYS A 21 4.69 -40.85 -18.18
CA CYS A 21 5.76 -41.67 -18.75
C CYS A 21 6.41 -41.01 -19.98
N LEU A 22 7.63 -41.41 -20.33
CA LEU A 22 8.40 -40.84 -21.43
C LEU A 22 7.68 -40.95 -22.79
N PRO A 23 7.05 -42.08 -23.17
CA PRO A 23 6.33 -42.18 -24.45
C PRO A 23 5.13 -41.22 -24.52
N CYS A 24 4.30 -41.16 -23.47
CA CYS A 24 3.16 -40.24 -23.44
C CYS A 24 3.61 -38.77 -23.43
N ARG A 25 4.73 -38.47 -22.75
CA ARG A 25 5.33 -37.13 -22.77
C ARG A 25 5.83 -36.75 -24.16
N SER A 26 6.55 -37.64 -24.85
CA SER A 26 7.07 -37.37 -26.20
C SER A 26 5.97 -37.13 -27.23
N ARG A 27 4.80 -37.75 -27.04
CA ARG A 27 3.64 -37.64 -27.96
C ARG A 27 2.63 -36.58 -27.52
N HIS A 28 2.90 -35.83 -26.45
CA HIS A 28 1.96 -34.87 -25.83
C HIS A 28 0.58 -35.46 -25.51
N LEU A 29 0.55 -36.71 -25.04
CA LEU A 29 -0.67 -37.44 -24.71
C LEU A 29 -0.88 -37.53 -23.19
N LYS A 30 -2.15 -37.52 -22.76
CA LYS A 30 -2.52 -37.68 -21.33
C LYS A 30 -2.15 -39.09 -20.86
N CYS A 31 -1.27 -39.17 -19.86
CA CYS A 31 -0.83 -40.40 -19.20
C CYS A 31 -1.66 -40.61 -17.92
N ASP A 32 -2.15 -41.83 -17.70
CA ASP A 32 -2.86 -42.23 -16.48
C ASP A 32 -1.91 -42.51 -15.31
N GLY A 33 -0.62 -42.72 -15.57
CA GLY A 33 0.42 -42.79 -14.55
C GLY A 33 0.53 -44.11 -13.82
N GLN A 34 -0.17 -45.15 -14.29
CA GLN A 34 -0.09 -46.49 -13.71
C GLN A 34 1.33 -47.07 -13.88
N LYS A 35 1.79 -47.81 -12.86
CA LYS A 35 3.07 -48.52 -12.81
C LYS A 35 2.79 -50.03 -12.69
N PRO A 36 3.52 -50.90 -13.40
CA PRO A 36 4.75 -50.61 -14.16
C PRO A 36 4.53 -49.99 -15.55
N GLN A 37 3.35 -50.15 -16.15
CA GLN A 37 3.02 -49.59 -17.47
C GLN A 37 1.70 -48.82 -17.43
N CYS A 38 1.63 -47.71 -18.17
CA CYS A 38 0.43 -46.89 -18.32
C CYS A 38 -0.52 -47.55 -19.33
N ASN A 39 -1.86 -47.42 -19.18
CA ASN A 39 -2.81 -48.15 -20.05
C ASN A 39 -2.61 -47.82 -21.54
N ARG A 40 -2.21 -46.59 -21.85
CA ARG A 40 -1.99 -46.16 -23.24
C ARG A 40 -0.75 -46.82 -23.85
N CYS A 41 0.32 -47.00 -23.07
CA CYS A 41 1.50 -47.72 -23.52
C CYS A 41 1.22 -49.22 -23.67
N VAL A 42 0.36 -49.79 -22.82
CA VAL A 42 -0.12 -51.18 -22.96
C VAL A 42 -0.88 -51.35 -24.28
N SER A 43 -1.87 -50.49 -24.55
CA SER A 43 -2.67 -50.56 -25.79
C SER A 43 -1.84 -50.29 -27.05
N ALA A 44 -0.81 -49.45 -26.95
CA ALA A 44 0.09 -49.15 -28.07
C ALA A 44 1.27 -50.12 -28.17
N SER A 45 1.32 -51.17 -27.33
CA SER A 45 2.42 -52.14 -27.23
C SER A 45 3.81 -51.46 -27.22
N THR A 46 3.91 -50.32 -26.55
CA THR A 46 5.12 -49.48 -26.50
C THR A 46 5.76 -49.57 -25.11
N GLU A 47 7.08 -49.63 -25.04
CA GLU A 47 7.81 -49.73 -23.77
C GLU A 47 7.57 -48.50 -22.87
N CYS A 48 6.92 -48.71 -21.73
CA CYS A 48 6.56 -47.63 -20.81
C CYS A 48 7.67 -47.38 -19.78
N LYS A 49 8.46 -46.32 -19.97
CA LYS A 49 9.52 -45.90 -19.02
C LYS A 49 9.15 -44.59 -18.32
N TYR A 50 9.33 -44.54 -17.00
CA TYR A 50 9.25 -43.31 -16.22
C TYR A 50 10.67 -42.86 -15.84
N ALA A 51 10.99 -41.59 -16.07
CA ALA A 51 12.25 -41.03 -15.60
C ALA A 51 12.17 -40.72 -14.09
N PRO A 52 13.21 -41.00 -13.30
CA PRO A 52 13.29 -40.55 -11.91
C PRO A 52 13.29 -39.00 -11.87
N SER A 53 12.49 -38.43 -10.97
CA SER A 53 12.38 -36.97 -10.80
C SER A 53 13.74 -36.37 -10.42
N ARG A 54 14.13 -35.28 -11.10
CA ARG A 54 15.31 -34.46 -10.77
C ARG A 54 14.95 -33.18 -9.97
N ARG A 55 13.70 -33.02 -9.53
CA ARG A 55 13.29 -31.92 -8.65
C ARG A 55 12.94 -32.47 -7.27
N GLY A 56 13.81 -32.14 -6.29
CA GLY A 56 13.54 -32.26 -4.86
C GLY A 56 14.55 -33.12 -4.09
N GLY A 57 15.44 -32.45 -3.35
CA GLY A 57 15.76 -32.76 -1.95
C GLY A 57 16.53 -34.03 -1.62
N LEU A 58 17.61 -33.87 -0.88
CA LEU A 58 18.19 -34.92 -0.03
C LEU A 58 17.09 -35.57 0.83
N ASP A 59 17.12 -36.90 0.91
CA ASP A 59 16.20 -37.70 1.72
C ASP A 59 16.16 -37.21 3.19
N ARG A 60 15.01 -37.39 3.86
CA ARG A 60 14.75 -36.95 5.23
C ARG A 60 15.77 -37.54 6.22
N ALA A 61 16.28 -38.74 5.92
CA ALA A 61 17.38 -39.38 6.65
C ALA A 61 18.72 -38.64 6.49
N ALA A 62 19.04 -38.15 5.30
CA ALA A 62 20.28 -37.42 5.01
C ALA A 62 20.29 -36.01 5.65
N LEU A 63 19.13 -35.36 5.77
CA LEU A 63 18.98 -34.09 6.49
C LEU A 63 19.09 -34.24 8.01
N ALA A 64 18.60 -35.35 8.56
CA ALA A 64 18.74 -35.67 9.99
C ALA A 64 20.21 -35.93 10.36
N GLU A 65 20.94 -36.68 9.53
CA GLU A 65 22.36 -36.98 9.74
C GLU A 65 23.23 -35.70 9.69
N ARG A 66 22.91 -34.78 8.77
CA ARG A 66 23.63 -33.50 8.66
C ARG A 66 23.39 -32.58 9.86
N ARG A 67 22.18 -32.56 10.43
CA ARG A 67 21.88 -31.82 11.67
C ARG A 67 22.60 -32.42 12.88
N LYS A 68 22.74 -33.75 12.93
CA LYS A 68 23.47 -34.45 13.98
C LYS A 68 24.97 -34.15 13.96
N ARG A 69 25.57 -34.06 12.76
CA ARG A 69 27.00 -33.71 12.59
C ARG A 69 27.31 -32.25 12.95
N LEU A 70 26.40 -31.32 12.67
CA LEU A 70 26.58 -29.90 12.99
C LEU A 70 26.41 -29.63 14.49
N ALA A 71 25.54 -30.37 15.19
CA ALA A 71 25.39 -30.28 16.64
C ALA A 71 26.57 -30.91 17.42
N ALA A 72 27.26 -31.88 16.82
CA ALA A 72 28.47 -32.49 17.42
C ALA A 72 29.72 -31.60 17.26
N ALA A 73 29.75 -30.71 16.26
CA ALA A 73 30.89 -29.83 15.99
C ALA A 73 30.86 -28.51 16.78
N SER A 74 29.76 -28.19 17.49
CA SER A 74 29.61 -26.93 18.24
C SER A 74 29.97 -27.02 19.73
N ASN A 75 30.44 -28.18 20.21
CA ASN A 75 30.76 -28.42 21.63
C ASN A 75 32.24 -28.67 21.91
N ASP A 76 33.14 -28.48 20.95
CA ASP A 76 34.56 -28.77 21.17
C ASP A 76 35.45 -27.82 20.35
N THR A 77 35.78 -26.66 20.92
CA THR A 77 37.15 -26.09 20.90
C THR A 77 37.21 -24.73 21.61
N SER A 78 37.91 -24.72 22.74
CA SER A 78 38.45 -23.56 23.43
C SER A 78 39.97 -23.46 23.15
N VAL A 79 40.45 -22.23 22.91
CA VAL A 79 41.83 -21.71 23.05
C VAL A 79 42.92 -22.30 22.12
N ASP A 80 43.51 -21.50 21.24
CA ASP A 80 44.78 -20.76 21.47
C ASP A 80 45.48 -20.38 20.14
N SER A 81 46.44 -19.48 20.29
CA SER A 81 47.05 -18.51 19.41
C SER A 81 48.01 -19.02 18.32
N SER A 82 48.22 -18.13 17.34
CA SER A 82 49.54 -17.64 16.85
C SER A 82 50.07 -18.04 15.46
N ARG A 83 50.52 -16.98 14.74
CA ARG A 83 51.57 -16.87 13.68
C ARG A 83 51.30 -17.55 12.32
N SER A 84 51.37 -16.85 11.17
CA SER A 84 52.49 -16.01 10.67
C SER A 84 51.98 -15.04 9.57
N GLN A 85 52.16 -13.73 9.69
CA GLN A 85 53.20 -12.89 9.06
C GLN A 85 53.45 -13.07 7.54
N SER A 86 53.12 -12.03 6.76
CA SER A 86 54.12 -11.15 6.12
C SER A 86 53.55 -9.71 6.07
N ARG A 87 54.02 -8.73 6.88
CA ARG A 87 55.23 -7.89 6.72
C ARG A 87 55.19 -7.10 5.40
N VAL A 88 55.21 -5.76 5.33
CA VAL A 88 56.09 -4.71 5.90
C VAL A 88 55.48 -3.35 5.44
N SER A 89 55.56 -2.16 6.06
CA SER A 89 56.06 -1.62 7.35
C SER A 89 55.76 -0.09 7.34
N ILE A 90 55.27 0.52 8.43
CA ILE A 90 55.99 1.38 9.43
C ILE A 90 56.14 2.85 8.95
N GLU A 91 55.91 3.92 9.72
CA GLU A 91 55.44 4.18 11.10
C GLU A 91 55.18 5.71 11.28
N PRO A 92 54.65 6.14 12.45
CA PRO A 92 53.99 7.42 12.71
C PRO A 92 54.84 8.39 13.53
N THR A 93 54.26 9.52 13.97
CA THR A 93 54.43 9.98 15.37
C THR A 93 53.42 11.06 15.82
N LEU A 94 52.84 10.81 17.01
CA LEU A 94 52.55 11.73 18.14
C LEU A 94 51.42 12.78 18.10
N GLU A 95 50.36 12.45 18.84
CA GLU A 95 49.57 13.33 19.73
C GLU A 95 50.47 13.83 20.91
N PRO A 96 50.20 14.97 21.61
CA PRO A 96 48.96 15.14 22.39
C PRO A 96 48.40 16.57 22.63
N GLY A 97 47.07 16.65 22.76
CA GLY A 97 46.46 17.13 24.01
C GLY A 97 45.66 18.44 24.05
N SER A 98 44.52 18.35 24.75
CA SER A 98 43.83 19.39 25.58
C SER A 98 42.59 20.11 24.99
N ARG A 99 41.42 19.73 25.53
CA ARG A 99 40.16 20.52 25.64
C ARG A 99 40.31 21.67 26.68
N PRO A 100 39.37 22.62 26.90
CA PRO A 100 37.94 22.62 26.55
C PRO A 100 37.33 23.97 26.06
N ALA A 101 36.02 23.89 25.82
CA ALA A 101 35.01 24.87 25.44
C ALA A 101 35.10 26.29 26.03
N ASN A 102 34.59 27.28 25.26
CA ASN A 102 33.57 28.17 25.78
C ASN A 102 32.71 28.83 24.68
N ASP A 103 31.50 29.12 25.10
CA ASP A 103 30.36 29.71 24.40
C ASP A 103 30.55 31.18 23.94
N SER A 104 29.68 31.56 23.00
CA SER A 104 28.80 32.75 23.07
C SER A 104 29.14 34.07 22.33
N PHE A 105 28.12 34.51 21.56
CA PHE A 105 27.73 35.88 21.17
C PHE A 105 28.67 36.64 20.19
N THR A 106 28.27 37.49 19.24
CA THR A 106 27.01 38.08 18.75
C THR A 106 27.38 39.00 17.56
N HIS A 107 26.43 39.21 16.64
CA HIS A 107 26.21 40.42 15.81
C HIS A 107 27.29 40.90 14.79
N GLY A 108 26.86 41.07 13.52
CA GLY A 108 27.48 41.97 12.53
C GLY A 108 27.25 43.46 12.86
N PRO A 109 27.45 44.44 11.94
CA PRO A 109 27.48 44.32 10.48
C PRO A 109 28.50 45.25 9.72
N SER A 110 28.44 45.21 8.38
CA SER A 110 28.63 46.33 7.42
C SER A 110 30.03 46.83 6.98
N SER A 111 30.30 46.55 5.70
CA SER A 111 30.52 47.51 4.59
C SER A 111 31.92 48.02 4.18
N LEU A 112 32.05 48.10 2.85
CA LEU A 112 32.82 49.00 1.97
C LEU A 112 34.21 48.56 1.49
N ASP A 113 34.21 48.29 0.17
CA ASP A 113 35.13 48.73 -0.89
C ASP A 113 36.64 48.82 -0.61
N ASP A 114 37.42 48.07 -1.39
CA ASP A 114 38.49 48.71 -2.17
C ASP A 114 38.96 47.86 -3.37
N THR A 115 39.15 48.55 -4.49
CA THR A 115 39.67 48.08 -5.78
C THR A 115 41.20 48.18 -5.82
N ASN A 116 41.95 47.15 -6.27
CA ASN A 116 42.91 47.28 -7.39
C ASN A 116 43.69 46.01 -7.81
N LEU A 117 43.84 45.93 -9.13
CA LEU A 117 44.77 45.26 -10.07
C LEU A 117 45.96 44.38 -9.60
N GLY A 118 46.17 43.26 -10.32
CA GLY A 118 47.50 42.88 -10.85
C GLY A 118 47.91 41.40 -10.90
N SER A 119 47.96 40.82 -12.11
CA SER A 119 48.79 39.71 -12.66
C SER A 119 48.83 38.28 -12.08
N ASP A 120 48.42 37.34 -12.95
CA ASP A 120 49.13 36.12 -13.44
C ASP A 120 49.60 35.00 -12.50
N ASN A 121 48.81 33.91 -12.40
CA ASN A 121 49.02 32.58 -13.02
C ASN A 121 48.28 31.44 -12.26
N PRO A 122 47.92 30.33 -12.94
CA PRO A 122 46.80 29.48 -12.54
C PRO A 122 47.22 28.35 -11.59
N ALA A 123 46.45 28.19 -10.51
CA ALA A 123 46.37 26.94 -9.75
C ALA A 123 44.92 26.46 -9.80
N PRO A 124 44.65 25.15 -9.96
CA PRO A 124 43.29 24.65 -10.13
C PRO A 124 42.58 24.71 -8.79
N THR A 125 41.91 25.82 -8.52
CA THR A 125 40.89 25.86 -7.47
C THR A 125 39.77 24.96 -7.95
N VAL A 126 39.46 23.93 -7.16
CA VAL A 126 38.25 23.12 -7.29
C VAL A 126 37.08 24.08 -7.07
N SER A 127 36.69 24.74 -8.14
CA SER A 127 35.43 25.47 -8.19
C SER A 127 34.35 24.41 -8.06
N SER A 128 33.51 24.59 -7.04
CA SER A 128 32.23 23.92 -6.90
C SER A 128 31.35 24.33 -8.08
N ILE A 129 31.66 23.79 -9.26
CA ILE A 129 30.77 23.73 -10.39
C ILE A 129 29.68 22.78 -9.92
N VAL A 130 28.57 23.34 -9.41
CA VAL A 130 27.28 22.70 -9.64
C VAL A 130 27.26 22.47 -11.14
N PRO A 131 27.31 21.23 -11.65
CA PRO A 131 27.11 21.04 -13.07
C PRO A 131 25.71 21.57 -13.28
N GLN A 132 25.57 22.69 -13.98
CA GLN A 132 24.37 22.96 -14.75
C GLN A 132 24.22 21.70 -15.59
N ARG A 133 23.45 20.71 -15.10
CA ARG A 133 23.22 19.46 -15.81
C ARG A 133 22.51 19.89 -17.07
N GLN A 134 23.30 19.95 -18.15
CA GLN A 134 22.86 20.36 -19.47
C GLN A 134 21.55 19.62 -19.77
N LEU A 135 20.64 20.30 -20.47
CA LEU A 135 19.48 19.65 -21.11
C LEU A 135 19.92 18.49 -22.04
N ASP A 136 21.20 18.44 -22.37
CA ASP A 136 21.84 17.45 -23.21
C ASP A 136 21.85 16.08 -22.54
N ASN A 137 20.99 15.20 -23.04
CA ASN A 137 20.90 13.76 -22.79
C ASN A 137 19.90 13.26 -21.72
N VAL A 138 18.68 13.81 -21.74
CA VAL A 138 17.49 13.27 -21.02
C VAL A 138 17.30 11.76 -21.24
N ASP A 139 17.62 11.26 -22.44
CA ASP A 139 17.52 9.84 -22.81
C ASP A 139 18.30 8.92 -21.85
N SER A 140 19.47 9.37 -21.39
CA SER A 140 20.37 8.65 -20.49
C SER A 140 20.22 9.01 -19.02
N ASP A 141 19.30 9.93 -18.67
CA ASP A 141 19.18 10.43 -17.31
C ASP A 141 18.58 9.37 -16.36
N PRO A 142 19.35 8.86 -15.39
CA PRO A 142 18.88 7.81 -14.49
C PRO A 142 17.74 8.29 -13.58
N LEU A 143 17.63 9.59 -13.30
CA LEU A 143 16.55 10.15 -12.48
C LEU A 143 15.23 10.15 -13.26
N ILE A 144 15.25 10.47 -14.55
CA ILE A 144 14.08 10.37 -15.42
C ILE A 144 13.63 8.91 -15.58
N SER A 145 14.58 7.97 -15.73
CA SER A 145 14.29 6.52 -15.66
C SER A 145 13.65 6.11 -14.34
N SER A 146 14.15 6.63 -13.23
CA SER A 146 13.58 6.36 -11.91
C SER A 146 12.15 6.89 -11.77
N TYR A 147 11.85 8.09 -12.26
CA TYR A 147 10.48 8.63 -12.27
C TYR A 147 9.48 7.68 -12.97
N TYR A 148 9.78 7.27 -14.21
CA TYR A 148 8.88 6.39 -14.96
C TYR A 148 8.73 5.01 -14.31
N LYS A 149 9.82 4.47 -13.76
CA LYS A 149 9.79 3.16 -13.13
C LYS A 149 9.08 3.15 -11.78
N CYS A 150 9.23 4.21 -11.00
CA CYS A 150 8.90 4.20 -9.57
C CYS A 150 7.71 5.08 -9.21
N PHE A 151 7.28 6.00 -10.06
CA PHE A 151 6.19 6.94 -9.74
C PHE A 151 5.09 6.98 -10.79
N HIS A 152 5.45 6.97 -12.07
CA HIS A 152 4.51 7.22 -13.17
C HIS A 152 3.30 6.27 -13.17
N ASN A 153 3.52 4.98 -12.94
CA ASN A 153 2.46 3.97 -12.95
C ASN A 153 1.38 4.19 -11.88
N PHE A 154 1.66 4.97 -10.84
CA PHE A 154 0.68 5.31 -9.80
C PHE A 154 -0.15 6.55 -10.15
N HIS A 155 0.41 7.41 -10.99
CA HIS A 155 -0.09 8.73 -11.35
C HIS A 155 0.22 9.01 -12.84
N PRO A 156 -0.42 8.29 -13.79
CA PRO A 156 0.01 8.24 -15.19
C PRO A 156 -0.59 9.37 -16.03
N PHE A 157 -0.33 10.62 -15.63
CA PHE A 157 -0.89 11.80 -16.29
C PHE A 157 0.09 12.52 -17.23
N LEU A 158 1.39 12.27 -17.11
CA LEU A 158 2.37 12.72 -18.10
C LEU A 158 2.34 11.82 -19.33
N VAL A 159 2.88 12.29 -20.45
CA VAL A 159 3.06 11.45 -21.65
C VAL A 159 3.97 10.24 -21.37
N PRO A 160 3.77 9.10 -22.07
CA PRO A 160 4.63 7.93 -21.98
C PRO A 160 6.10 8.27 -22.22
N ARG A 161 7.00 7.47 -21.64
CA ARG A 161 8.45 7.75 -21.69
C ARG A 161 8.97 7.99 -23.10
N TRP A 162 8.61 7.13 -24.05
CA TRP A 162 9.08 7.25 -25.42
C TRP A 162 8.64 8.57 -26.08
N HIS A 163 7.42 9.03 -25.76
CA HIS A 163 6.83 10.25 -26.28
C HIS A 163 7.47 11.49 -25.64
N PHE A 164 7.71 11.42 -24.32
CA PHE A 164 8.45 12.45 -23.59
C PHE A 164 9.86 12.65 -24.17
N LEU A 165 10.62 11.57 -24.35
CA LEU A 165 11.97 11.62 -24.92
C LEU A 165 11.96 12.20 -26.35
N ARG A 166 10.97 11.83 -27.17
CA ARG A 166 10.76 12.43 -28.49
C ARG A 166 10.51 13.94 -28.39
N SER A 167 9.66 14.35 -27.45
CA SER A 167 9.33 15.77 -27.21
C SER A 167 10.54 16.58 -26.72
N CYS A 168 11.43 16.00 -25.92
CA CYS A 168 12.67 16.66 -25.47
C CYS A 168 13.66 16.93 -26.62
N ARG A 169 13.60 16.13 -27.70
CA ARG A 169 14.46 16.31 -28.88
C ARG A 169 14.00 17.46 -29.78
N ASP A 170 12.78 17.96 -29.60
CA ASP A 170 12.27 19.11 -30.33
C ASP A 170 12.76 20.42 -29.68
N PRO A 171 13.64 21.20 -30.34
CA PRO A 171 14.19 22.44 -29.77
C PRO A 171 13.11 23.48 -29.44
N SER A 172 11.98 23.46 -30.15
CA SER A 172 10.88 24.42 -29.92
C SER A 172 10.18 24.19 -28.57
N ARG A 173 10.22 22.95 -28.05
CA ARG A 173 9.53 22.56 -26.81
C ARG A 173 10.45 22.54 -25.60
N GLN A 174 11.77 22.55 -25.79
CA GLN A 174 12.77 22.43 -24.72
C GLN A 174 12.57 23.45 -23.59
N THR A 175 12.33 24.72 -23.91
CA THR A 175 12.10 25.77 -22.90
C THR A 175 10.85 25.49 -22.06
N SER A 176 9.77 25.00 -22.70
CA SER A 176 8.52 24.67 -22.01
C SER A 176 8.61 23.42 -21.13
N LEU A 177 9.47 22.47 -21.50
CA LEU A 177 9.66 21.20 -20.80
C LEU A 177 10.71 21.27 -19.69
N ARG A 178 11.53 22.32 -19.64
CA ARG A 178 12.55 22.51 -18.61
C ARG A 178 12.02 22.38 -17.17
N PRO A 179 10.91 23.04 -16.76
CA PRO A 179 10.36 22.86 -15.41
C PRO A 179 9.86 21.42 -15.16
N LEU A 180 9.34 20.76 -16.19
CA LEU A 180 8.89 19.37 -16.10
C LEU A 180 10.06 18.40 -15.90
N ILE A 181 11.14 18.58 -16.66
CA ILE A 181 12.38 17.79 -16.50
C ILE A 181 12.95 17.99 -15.07
N ALA A 182 12.95 19.21 -14.57
CA ALA A 182 13.46 19.51 -13.22
C ALA A 182 12.65 18.80 -12.13
N VAL A 183 11.31 18.83 -12.19
CA VAL A 183 10.49 18.14 -11.19
C VAL A 183 10.60 16.62 -11.32
N MET A 184 10.66 16.07 -12.54
CA MET A 184 10.87 14.64 -12.76
C MET A 184 12.21 14.17 -12.20
N ARG A 185 13.27 14.98 -12.31
CA ARG A 185 14.58 14.70 -11.69
C ARG A 185 14.50 14.69 -10.17
N LEU A 186 13.79 15.64 -9.56
CA LEU A 186 13.57 15.68 -8.12
C LEU A 186 12.82 14.42 -7.64
N VAL A 187 11.73 14.05 -8.32
CA VAL A 187 10.98 12.81 -8.02
C VAL A 187 11.88 11.59 -8.19
N GLY A 188 12.64 11.51 -9.29
CA GLY A 188 13.58 10.43 -9.54
C GLY A 188 14.64 10.28 -8.46
N ASN A 189 15.14 11.41 -7.94
CA ASN A 189 16.13 11.46 -6.86
C ASN A 189 15.59 10.88 -5.55
N VAL A 190 14.32 11.18 -5.20
CA VAL A 190 13.67 10.61 -4.03
C VAL A 190 13.74 9.08 -4.04
N TYR A 191 13.53 8.44 -5.20
CA TYR A 191 13.59 6.98 -5.30
C TYR A 191 15.02 6.42 -5.38
N VAL A 192 15.95 7.14 -6.01
CA VAL A 192 17.35 6.67 -6.17
C VAL A 192 18.16 6.89 -4.90
N ALA A 193 18.14 8.12 -4.37
CA ALA A 193 18.97 8.55 -3.26
C ALA A 193 18.24 8.46 -1.90
N ARG A 194 16.91 8.33 -1.89
CA ARG A 194 16.08 8.28 -0.66
C ARG A 194 16.24 9.52 0.23
N GLU A 195 16.49 10.67 -0.39
CA GLU A 195 16.73 11.93 0.29
C GLU A 195 16.15 13.12 -0.48
N TRP A 196 15.94 14.22 0.25
CA TRP A 196 15.57 15.49 -0.35
C TRP A 196 16.81 16.21 -0.88
N SER A 197 16.83 16.54 -2.16
CA SER A 197 17.97 17.24 -2.77
C SER A 197 17.68 18.74 -2.85
N ILE A 198 18.40 19.52 -2.02
CA ILE A 198 18.34 20.99 -2.05
C ILE A 198 18.76 21.53 -3.43
N PRO A 199 19.88 21.07 -4.06
CA PRO A 199 20.25 21.56 -5.38
C PRO A 199 19.17 21.31 -6.45
N LEU A 200 18.54 20.14 -6.47
CA LEU A 200 17.46 19.85 -7.43
C LEU A 200 16.20 20.66 -7.14
N ARG A 201 15.91 20.96 -5.87
CA ARG A 201 14.84 21.88 -5.47
C ARG A 201 15.13 23.29 -5.98
N ASP A 202 16.33 23.82 -5.74
CA ASP A 202 16.72 25.16 -6.16
C ASP A 202 16.67 25.28 -7.70
N ASP A 203 17.17 24.27 -8.42
CA ASP A 203 17.08 24.20 -9.88
C ASP A 203 15.62 24.19 -10.38
N LEU A 204 14.74 23.45 -9.70
CA LEU A 204 13.31 23.41 -9.99
C LEU A 204 12.65 24.78 -9.76
N GLU A 205 12.85 25.40 -8.60
CA GLU A 205 12.25 26.69 -8.26
C GLU A 205 12.77 27.83 -9.17
N ASN A 206 14.05 27.77 -9.56
CA ASN A 206 14.63 28.65 -10.57
C ASN A 206 13.97 28.43 -11.94
N SER A 207 13.75 27.18 -12.35
CA SER A 207 13.09 26.86 -13.62
C SER A 207 11.62 27.33 -13.63
N PHE A 208 10.93 27.24 -12.49
CA PHE A 208 9.57 27.77 -12.33
C PHE A 208 9.59 29.28 -12.55
N SER A 209 10.46 30.01 -11.86
CA SER A 209 10.56 31.47 -11.96
C SER A 209 10.85 31.97 -13.38
N GLN A 210 11.56 31.17 -14.18
CA GLN A 210 11.91 31.49 -15.58
C GLN A 210 10.86 31.04 -16.61
N SER A 211 9.88 30.22 -16.19
CA SER A 211 8.87 29.64 -17.09
C SER A 211 7.65 30.54 -17.26
N ASN A 212 6.94 30.36 -18.38
CA ASN A 212 5.63 30.97 -18.58
C ASN A 212 4.61 30.34 -17.61
N GLN A 213 4.16 31.11 -16.62
CA GLN A 213 3.25 30.65 -15.58
C GLN A 213 1.85 30.28 -16.10
N ALA A 214 1.46 30.78 -17.27
CA ALA A 214 0.20 30.46 -17.93
C ALA A 214 0.27 29.22 -18.85
N CYS A 215 1.39 28.49 -18.85
CA CYS A 215 1.56 27.30 -19.67
C CYS A 215 0.84 26.08 -19.04
N PRO A 216 0.08 25.26 -19.80
CA PRO A 216 -0.56 24.05 -19.27
C PRO A 216 0.39 23.07 -18.57
N VAL A 217 1.63 22.98 -19.04
CA VAL A 217 2.69 22.13 -18.45
C VAL A 217 2.96 22.50 -16.99
N MET A 218 2.72 23.75 -16.59
CA MET A 218 2.88 24.17 -15.21
C MET A 218 1.87 23.53 -14.26
N VAL A 219 0.67 23.16 -14.73
CA VAL A 219 -0.28 22.37 -13.92
C VAL A 219 0.36 21.04 -13.55
N GLN A 220 0.91 20.33 -14.52
CA GLN A 220 1.60 19.05 -14.31
C GLN A 220 2.80 19.19 -13.36
N CYS A 221 3.60 20.24 -13.55
CA CYS A 221 4.80 20.48 -12.73
C CYS A 221 4.44 20.76 -11.27
N ARG A 222 3.44 21.64 -11.05
CA ARG A 222 2.98 22.01 -9.70
C ARG A 222 2.29 20.85 -9.01
N LEU A 223 1.54 20.04 -9.75
CA LEU A 223 0.92 18.82 -9.23
C LEU A 223 1.99 17.85 -8.72
N LEU A 224 2.98 17.48 -9.53
CA LEU A 224 4.10 16.62 -9.09
C LEU A 224 4.84 17.21 -7.89
N TYR A 225 5.17 18.50 -7.95
CA TYR A 225 5.95 19.14 -6.90
C TYR A 225 5.20 19.17 -5.57
N SER A 226 3.88 19.42 -5.61
CA SER A 226 3.02 19.41 -4.43
C SER A 226 3.06 18.06 -3.70
N VAL A 227 2.94 16.94 -4.44
CA VAL A 227 2.98 15.58 -3.86
C VAL A 227 4.33 15.32 -3.20
N MET A 228 5.44 15.69 -3.86
CA MET A 228 6.78 15.50 -3.31
C MET A 228 6.97 16.27 -2.01
N LEU A 229 6.63 17.57 -2.01
CA LEU A 229 6.69 18.44 -0.84
C LEU A 229 5.85 17.86 0.32
N PHE A 230 4.64 17.40 0.04
CA PHE A 230 3.71 16.91 1.05
C PHE A 230 4.22 15.68 1.80
N TRP A 231 4.82 14.74 1.07
CA TRP A 231 5.34 13.48 1.64
C TRP A 231 6.75 13.62 2.23
N TYR A 232 7.47 14.70 1.88
CA TYR A 232 8.70 15.16 2.52
C TYR A 232 8.51 16.18 3.66
N ASP A 233 7.26 16.41 4.09
CA ASP A 233 6.89 17.26 5.24
C ASP A 233 6.92 18.78 5.02
N TYR A 234 7.04 19.25 3.78
CA TYR A 234 6.87 20.65 3.41
C TYR A 234 5.39 20.99 3.18
N LYS A 235 4.59 20.86 4.24
CA LYS A 235 3.11 20.89 4.16
C LYS A 235 2.55 22.23 3.64
N VAL A 236 3.16 23.35 4.01
CA VAL A 236 2.67 24.68 3.65
C VAL A 236 2.90 24.92 2.15
N GLU A 237 4.12 24.67 1.71
CA GLU A 237 4.54 24.78 0.31
C GLU A 237 3.77 23.81 -0.57
N ALA A 238 3.55 22.57 -0.09
CA ALA A 238 2.74 21.59 -0.81
C ALA A 238 1.31 22.10 -1.08
N LYS A 239 0.67 22.73 -0.08
CA LYS A 239 -0.66 23.33 -0.22
C LYS A 239 -0.67 24.51 -1.17
N GLU A 240 0.37 25.33 -1.13
CA GLU A 240 0.53 26.44 -2.06
C GLU A 240 0.65 25.94 -3.51
N GLN A 241 1.46 24.91 -3.75
CA GLN A 241 1.65 24.36 -5.09
C GLN A 241 0.39 23.72 -5.66
N ILE A 242 -0.34 22.89 -4.88
CA ILE A 242 -1.62 22.32 -5.36
C ILE A 242 -2.67 23.41 -5.57
N GLY A 243 -2.74 24.42 -4.70
CA GLY A 243 -3.65 25.56 -4.89
C GLY A 243 -3.31 26.40 -6.13
N CYS A 244 -2.03 26.52 -6.49
CA CYS A 244 -1.61 27.13 -7.74
C CYS A 244 -1.94 26.26 -8.97
N ALA A 245 -1.78 24.94 -8.86
CA ALA A 245 -2.14 24.00 -9.93
C ALA A 245 -3.64 24.04 -10.22
N VAL A 246 -4.47 24.01 -9.18
CA VAL A 246 -5.94 24.09 -9.30
C VAL A 246 -6.37 25.40 -9.93
N ARG A 247 -5.90 26.55 -9.41
CA ARG A 247 -6.24 27.86 -10.01
C ARG A 247 -5.88 27.92 -11.48
N LEU A 248 -4.65 27.49 -11.84
CA LEU A 248 -4.22 27.49 -13.23
C LEU A 248 -5.08 26.55 -14.11
N ALA A 249 -5.41 25.35 -13.64
CA ALA A 249 -6.27 24.43 -14.38
C ALA A 249 -7.68 25.00 -14.61
N LEU A 250 -8.24 25.71 -13.62
CA LEU A 250 -9.54 26.37 -13.72
C LEU A 250 -9.49 27.60 -14.65
N ASP A 251 -8.47 28.46 -14.51
CA ASP A 251 -8.28 29.66 -15.33
C ASP A 251 -8.15 29.32 -16.83
N MET A 252 -7.65 28.12 -17.14
CA MET A 252 -7.49 27.61 -18.50
C MET A 252 -8.64 26.69 -18.95
N GLU A 253 -9.64 26.48 -18.10
CA GLU A 253 -10.78 25.61 -18.36
C GLU A 253 -10.37 24.17 -18.74
N MET A 254 -9.35 23.63 -18.09
CA MET A 254 -8.80 22.28 -18.36
C MET A 254 -9.83 21.15 -18.14
N PHE A 255 -10.92 21.45 -17.43
CA PHE A 255 -12.05 20.55 -17.19
C PHE A 255 -13.04 20.47 -18.35
N GLN A 256 -12.87 21.30 -19.38
CA GLN A 256 -13.71 21.30 -20.57
C GLN A 256 -13.15 20.37 -21.66
N GLN A 257 -14.04 19.71 -22.41
CA GLN A 257 -13.69 18.78 -23.48
C GLN A 257 -12.79 19.42 -24.55
N GLU A 258 -13.04 20.69 -24.90
CA GLU A 258 -12.32 21.42 -25.95
C GLU A 258 -10.84 21.64 -25.60
N PHE A 259 -10.51 21.71 -24.30
CA PHE A 259 -9.17 22.04 -23.84
C PHE A 259 -8.13 21.06 -24.37
N ALA A 260 -8.39 19.76 -24.22
CA ALA A 260 -7.44 18.72 -24.59
C ALA A 260 -7.15 18.72 -26.09
N GLY A 261 -8.19 18.88 -26.92
CA GLY A 261 -8.04 18.98 -28.38
C GLY A 261 -7.28 20.24 -28.81
N ALA A 262 -7.60 21.39 -28.20
CA ALA A 262 -6.95 22.66 -28.51
C ALA A 262 -5.46 22.67 -28.16
N HIS A 263 -5.06 22.01 -27.06
CA HIS A 263 -3.68 21.96 -26.57
C HIS A 263 -2.93 20.69 -26.98
N GLY A 264 -3.61 19.72 -27.60
CA GLY A 264 -3.03 18.49 -28.13
C GLY A 264 -2.27 18.70 -29.43
N GLY A 265 -2.56 19.77 -30.18
CA GLY A 265 -1.84 20.09 -31.43
C GLY A 265 -1.94 19.01 -32.51
N GLY A 266 -3.02 18.23 -32.50
CA GLY A 266 -3.22 17.08 -33.38
C GLY A 266 -2.46 15.82 -32.97
N ASP A 267 -1.75 15.83 -31.83
CA ASP A 267 -1.08 14.65 -31.26
C ASP A 267 -2.05 13.92 -30.29
N PRO A 268 -2.49 12.68 -30.60
CA PRO A 268 -3.43 11.96 -29.76
C PRO A 268 -2.89 11.67 -28.36
N VAL A 269 -1.59 11.39 -28.23
CA VAL A 269 -0.96 11.06 -26.94
C VAL A 269 -0.88 12.29 -26.04
N LEU A 270 -0.58 13.44 -26.63
CA LEU A 270 -0.58 14.71 -25.89
C LEU A 270 -2.00 15.12 -25.47
N THR A 271 -2.98 14.92 -26.37
CA THR A 271 -4.40 15.14 -26.09
C THR A 271 -4.86 14.30 -24.89
N GLU A 272 -4.50 13.02 -24.88
CA GLU A 272 -4.80 12.11 -23.77
C GLU A 272 -4.09 12.52 -22.46
N SER A 273 -2.84 12.99 -22.52
CA SER A 273 -2.12 13.51 -21.34
C SER A 273 -2.85 14.70 -20.71
N TRP A 274 -3.49 15.57 -21.50
CA TRP A 274 -4.27 16.69 -20.96
C TRP A 274 -5.54 16.24 -20.24
N ARG A 275 -6.29 15.27 -20.80
CA ARG A 275 -7.43 14.65 -20.09
C ARG A 275 -7.00 14.03 -18.77
N ARG A 276 -5.92 13.25 -18.79
CA ARG A 276 -5.35 12.62 -17.60
C ARG A 276 -4.86 13.65 -16.58
N THR A 277 -4.34 14.80 -17.03
CA THR A 277 -3.88 15.87 -16.13
C THR A 277 -5.02 16.47 -15.32
N TRP A 278 -6.18 16.74 -15.93
CA TRP A 278 -7.35 17.18 -15.18
C TRP A 278 -7.81 16.12 -14.16
N TRP A 279 -7.95 14.88 -14.62
CA TRP A 279 -8.46 13.82 -13.77
C TRP A 279 -7.52 13.47 -12.61
N GLU A 280 -6.21 13.52 -12.84
CA GLU A 280 -5.23 13.35 -11.77
C GLU A 280 -5.27 14.51 -10.77
N LEU A 281 -5.43 15.76 -11.25
CA LEU A 281 -5.61 16.92 -10.39
C LEU A 281 -6.86 16.74 -9.50
N TYR A 282 -7.98 16.28 -10.06
CA TYR A 282 -9.20 15.95 -9.33
C TYR A 282 -8.95 14.89 -8.24
N ILE A 283 -8.27 13.78 -8.58
CA ILE A 283 -7.96 12.70 -7.64
C ILE A 283 -7.03 13.18 -6.52
N ILE A 284 -5.95 13.88 -6.85
CA ILE A 284 -4.97 14.34 -5.86
C ILE A 284 -5.58 15.40 -4.94
N ASP A 285 -6.42 16.31 -5.44
CA ASP A 285 -7.12 17.28 -4.60
C ASP A 285 -8.06 16.58 -3.60
N ALA A 286 -8.79 15.55 -4.04
CA ALA A 286 -9.59 14.69 -3.14
C ALA A 286 -8.71 13.99 -2.09
N TYR A 287 -7.56 13.46 -2.48
CA TYR A 287 -6.62 12.82 -1.56
C TYR A 287 -6.08 13.80 -0.52
N TYR A 288 -5.77 15.05 -0.92
CA TYR A 288 -5.38 16.11 0.02
C TYR A 288 -6.50 16.41 1.01
N ALA A 289 -7.74 16.56 0.53
CA ALA A 289 -8.90 16.82 1.38
C ALA A 289 -9.10 15.71 2.42
N GLY A 290 -8.98 14.45 2.00
CA GLY A 290 -9.06 13.27 2.86
C GLY A 290 -7.92 13.18 3.88
N THR A 291 -6.66 13.23 3.43
CA THR A 291 -5.49 13.12 4.31
C THR A 291 -5.42 14.24 5.35
N LEU A 292 -5.83 15.45 5.00
CA LEU A 292 -5.76 16.60 5.91
C LEU A 292 -6.97 16.71 6.83
N GLY A 293 -8.03 15.92 6.59
CA GLY A 293 -9.29 16.00 7.34
C GLY A 293 -9.97 17.37 7.26
N THR A 294 -9.62 18.19 6.24
CA THR A 294 -10.12 19.56 6.10
C THR A 294 -11.41 19.64 5.30
N MET A 295 -11.82 18.56 4.62
CA MET A 295 -12.96 18.53 3.68
C MET A 295 -12.89 19.61 2.59
N ASN A 296 -11.70 20.17 2.35
CA ASN A 296 -11.45 21.20 1.35
C ASN A 296 -11.05 20.52 0.05
N PHE A 297 -12.04 19.99 -0.66
CA PHE A 297 -11.89 19.45 -2.00
C PHE A 297 -12.28 20.57 -2.98
N MET A 298 -11.29 21.26 -3.55
CA MET A 298 -11.49 22.52 -4.27
C MET A 298 -12.20 22.36 -5.60
N VAL A 299 -12.02 21.21 -6.28
CA VAL A 299 -12.62 20.96 -7.61
C VAL A 299 -13.85 20.04 -7.59
N VAL A 300 -14.38 19.70 -6.40
CA VAL A 300 -15.48 18.73 -6.27
C VAL A 300 -16.77 19.14 -7.00
N ASP A 301 -17.09 20.43 -6.96
CA ASP A 301 -18.32 21.00 -7.51
C ASP A 301 -18.15 21.50 -8.96
N ILE A 302 -17.00 21.24 -9.58
CA ILE A 302 -16.74 21.61 -10.97
C ILE A 302 -17.35 20.56 -11.89
N GLU A 303 -18.31 20.98 -12.71
CA GLU A 303 -18.91 20.13 -13.75
C GLU A 303 -17.90 19.94 -14.89
N ALA A 304 -17.25 18.78 -14.91
CA ALA A 304 -16.23 18.44 -15.89
C ALA A 304 -16.86 17.77 -17.12
N THR A 305 -16.63 18.35 -18.31
CA THR A 305 -17.04 17.76 -19.60
C THR A 305 -15.90 16.99 -20.27
N VAL A 306 -14.66 17.16 -19.77
CA VAL A 306 -13.49 16.42 -20.21
C VAL A 306 -13.70 14.91 -20.12
N GLU A 307 -13.34 14.23 -21.19
CA GLU A 307 -13.61 12.82 -21.37
C GLU A 307 -12.74 11.94 -20.45
N LEU A 308 -13.16 10.69 -20.26
CA LEU A 308 -12.49 9.71 -19.43
C LEU A 308 -11.21 9.17 -20.11
N PRO A 309 -10.13 8.92 -19.34
CA PRO A 309 -8.89 8.38 -19.89
C PRO A 309 -9.01 6.96 -20.44
N CYS A 310 -8.18 6.64 -21.42
CA CYS A 310 -8.06 5.29 -22.00
C CYS A 310 -7.26 4.33 -21.09
N GLU A 311 -7.11 3.06 -21.48
CA GLU A 311 -6.31 2.09 -20.72
C GLU A 311 -4.82 2.40 -20.75
N GLU A 312 -4.09 1.99 -19.70
CA GLU A 312 -2.63 2.22 -19.63
C GLU A 312 -1.88 1.58 -20.80
N SER A 313 -2.31 0.40 -21.28
CA SER A 313 -1.68 -0.22 -22.45
C SER A 313 -1.92 0.55 -23.75
N GLU A 314 -3.09 1.16 -23.90
CA GLU A 314 -3.44 1.99 -25.05
C GLU A 314 -2.60 3.27 -25.02
N TYR A 315 -2.55 3.92 -23.86
CA TYR A 315 -1.75 5.12 -23.65
C TYR A 315 -0.25 4.89 -23.88
N GLU A 316 0.32 3.84 -23.29
CA GLU A 316 1.73 3.48 -23.46
C GLU A 316 2.09 3.11 -24.90
N SER A 317 1.17 2.50 -25.65
CA SER A 317 1.39 2.17 -27.06
C SER A 317 1.28 3.38 -28.00
N GLY A 318 0.51 4.39 -27.60
CA GLY A 318 0.15 5.55 -28.43
C GLY A 318 -1.09 5.33 -29.32
N GLU A 319 -1.68 4.13 -29.30
CA GLU A 319 -2.94 3.81 -29.98
C GLU A 319 -4.13 4.29 -29.13
N ILE A 320 -4.37 5.60 -29.15
CA ILE A 320 -5.41 6.23 -28.34
C ILE A 320 -6.80 5.98 -28.97
N PRO A 321 -7.74 5.30 -28.28
CA PRO A 321 -9.07 5.06 -28.80
C PRO A 321 -9.92 6.33 -28.79
N GLU A 322 -11.12 6.23 -29.36
CA GLU A 322 -12.14 7.26 -29.18
C GLU A 322 -12.48 7.38 -27.67
N PRO A 323 -12.39 8.58 -27.11
CA PRO A 323 -12.60 8.79 -25.68
C PRO A 323 -14.08 8.64 -25.31
N LYS A 324 -14.33 8.14 -24.10
CA LYS A 324 -15.69 7.96 -23.55
C LYS A 324 -16.00 9.08 -22.57
N THR A 325 -17.24 9.50 -22.47
CA THR A 325 -17.66 10.58 -21.58
C THR A 325 -18.00 10.07 -20.17
N LEU A 326 -18.17 11.00 -19.22
CA LEU A 326 -18.74 10.66 -17.91
C LEU A 326 -20.19 10.17 -18.03
N GLU A 327 -20.96 10.72 -18.97
CA GLU A 327 -22.34 10.29 -19.21
C GLU A 327 -22.40 8.83 -19.69
N ASP A 328 -21.48 8.42 -20.57
CA ASP A 328 -21.36 7.02 -21.00
C ASP A 328 -21.11 6.10 -19.81
N PHE A 329 -20.26 6.53 -18.86
CA PHE A 329 -20.00 5.75 -17.65
C PHE A 329 -21.21 5.72 -16.73
N ASP A 330 -21.83 6.87 -16.47
CA ASP A 330 -22.94 7.01 -15.53
C ASP A 330 -24.22 6.33 -16.05
N CYS A 331 -24.34 6.07 -17.36
CA CYS A 331 -25.45 5.33 -17.98
C CYS A 331 -25.12 3.88 -18.37
N ARG A 332 -23.92 3.37 -18.04
CA ARG A 332 -23.40 2.10 -18.56
C ARG A 332 -24.29 0.89 -18.29
N GLU A 333 -25.01 0.86 -17.17
CA GLU A 333 -25.94 -0.22 -16.81
C GLU A 333 -27.19 -0.30 -17.71
N PHE A 334 -27.47 0.77 -18.46
CA PHE A 334 -28.59 0.87 -19.39
C PHE A 334 -28.18 0.73 -20.85
N ALA A 335 -26.88 0.61 -21.12
CA ALA A 335 -26.36 0.45 -22.47
C ALA A 335 -26.77 -0.91 -23.08
N SER A 336 -27.02 -0.92 -24.39
CA SER A 336 -27.35 -2.14 -25.13
C SER A 336 -26.15 -3.06 -25.37
N GLU A 337 -24.93 -2.54 -25.24
CA GLU A 337 -23.68 -3.26 -25.41
C GLU A 337 -22.81 -3.10 -24.16
N ASP A 338 -21.97 -4.10 -23.87
CA ASP A 338 -21.01 -4.04 -22.76
C ASP A 338 -19.92 -3.00 -23.06
N ILE A 339 -20.08 -1.79 -22.52
CA ILE A 339 -19.09 -0.72 -22.64
C ILE A 339 -17.95 -0.96 -21.64
N SER A 340 -16.72 -1.10 -22.14
CA SER A 340 -15.53 -1.23 -21.29
C SER A 340 -14.90 0.12 -20.98
N PHE A 341 -14.53 0.32 -19.72
CA PHE A 341 -13.86 1.52 -19.20
C PHE A 341 -12.50 1.18 -18.61
N SER A 342 -11.60 2.16 -18.60
CA SER A 342 -10.26 2.01 -18.07
C SER A 342 -10.22 1.94 -16.56
N SER A 343 -9.14 1.35 -16.04
CA SER A 343 -8.88 1.37 -14.59
C SER A 343 -8.76 2.80 -14.03
N PHE A 344 -8.29 3.75 -14.86
CA PHE A 344 -8.30 5.18 -14.53
C PHE A 344 -9.73 5.71 -14.39
N ALA A 345 -10.62 5.40 -15.33
CA ALA A 345 -12.04 5.77 -15.24
C ALA A 345 -12.72 5.20 -13.98
N TYR A 346 -12.39 3.96 -13.60
CA TYR A 346 -12.88 3.38 -12.34
C TYR A 346 -12.32 4.06 -11.09
N LEU A 347 -11.06 4.53 -11.11
CA LEU A 347 -10.49 5.32 -10.02
C LEU A 347 -11.17 6.69 -9.90
N ILE A 348 -11.36 7.41 -11.02
CA ILE A 348 -12.06 8.69 -11.07
C ILE A 348 -13.44 8.55 -10.44
N THR A 349 -14.20 7.55 -10.88
CA THR A 349 -15.57 7.32 -10.41
C THR A 349 -15.61 6.84 -8.96
N ALA A 350 -14.64 6.03 -8.50
CA ALA A 350 -14.50 5.69 -7.09
C ALA A 350 -14.28 6.93 -6.20
N VAL A 351 -13.45 7.87 -6.64
CA VAL A 351 -13.23 9.15 -5.93
C VAL A 351 -14.48 10.01 -5.95
N ARG A 352 -15.19 10.13 -7.09
CA ARG A 352 -16.49 10.82 -7.19
C ARG A 352 -17.51 10.21 -6.22
N CYS A 353 -17.65 8.89 -6.21
CA CYS A 353 -18.55 8.16 -5.31
C CYS A 353 -18.20 8.40 -3.84
N ALA A 354 -16.91 8.34 -3.47
CA ALA A 354 -16.47 8.63 -2.10
C ALA A 354 -16.78 10.07 -1.70
N ALA A 355 -16.52 11.04 -2.56
CA ALA A 355 -16.81 12.46 -2.30
C ALA A 355 -18.31 12.71 -2.12
N LEU A 356 -19.14 12.13 -3.00
CA LEU A 356 -20.60 12.24 -2.92
C LEU A 356 -21.18 11.56 -1.67
N ALA A 357 -20.67 10.37 -1.30
CA ALA A 357 -21.06 9.68 -0.08
C ALA A 357 -20.72 10.50 1.19
N ILE A 358 -19.58 11.20 1.18
CA ILE A 358 -19.16 12.07 2.28
C ILE A 358 -19.99 13.36 2.32
N SER A 359 -20.29 13.99 1.18
CA SER A 359 -21.05 15.24 1.13
C SER A 359 -22.54 15.07 1.47
N THR A 360 -23.11 13.92 1.14
CA THR A 360 -24.51 13.55 1.46
C THR A 360 -24.72 13.19 2.94
N THR A 361 -23.64 13.03 3.69
CA THR A 361 -23.68 12.79 5.14
C THR A 361 -23.62 14.12 5.90
N SER A 362 -24.63 14.40 6.73
CA SER A 362 -24.75 15.66 7.50
C SER A 362 -23.47 15.98 8.29
N LYS A 363 -23.09 17.26 8.38
CA LYS A 363 -21.98 17.74 9.22
C LYS A 363 -22.26 17.62 10.72
N VAL A 364 -23.48 17.27 11.11
CA VAL A 364 -23.93 17.16 12.51
C VAL A 364 -24.61 15.81 12.68
N ALA A 365 -23.93 14.90 13.39
CA ALA A 365 -24.41 13.57 13.76
C ALA A 365 -25.70 13.66 14.59
N SER A 366 -26.87 13.58 13.94
CA SER A 366 -28.17 13.43 14.61
C SER A 366 -28.62 11.97 14.59
N ARG A 367 -29.64 11.60 15.40
CA ARG A 367 -30.18 10.23 15.44
C ARG A 367 -30.75 9.76 14.09
N GLU A 368 -31.13 10.69 13.21
CA GLU A 368 -31.65 10.43 11.86
C GLU A 368 -30.54 10.05 10.85
N ASP A 369 -29.26 10.12 11.26
CA ASP A 369 -28.12 9.99 10.36
C ASP A 369 -27.75 8.54 10.05
N SER A 370 -28.06 7.57 10.91
CA SER A 370 -27.70 6.16 10.68
C SER A 370 -28.42 5.57 9.46
N ALA A 371 -29.75 5.68 9.42
CA ALA A 371 -30.54 5.19 8.29
C ALA A 371 -30.25 5.97 7.01
N GLN A 372 -30.03 7.29 7.11
CA GLN A 372 -29.71 8.15 5.98
C GLN A 372 -28.35 7.83 5.37
N ILE A 373 -27.32 7.61 6.19
CA ILE A 373 -25.99 7.14 5.73
C ILE A 373 -26.12 5.79 5.04
N ILE A 374 -26.86 4.86 5.65
CA ILE A 374 -27.07 3.54 5.04
C ILE A 374 -27.83 3.63 3.71
N GLN A 375 -28.82 4.50 3.58
CA GLN A 375 -29.60 4.62 2.34
C GLN A 375 -28.82 5.35 1.25
N ASN A 376 -28.11 6.42 1.58
CA ASN A 376 -27.47 7.29 0.59
C ASN A 376 -26.02 6.90 0.32
N ALA A 377 -25.19 6.85 1.35
CA ALA A 377 -23.76 6.65 1.17
C ALA A 377 -23.44 5.22 0.73
N ASP A 378 -24.12 4.22 1.30
CA ASP A 378 -23.91 2.83 0.90
C ASP A 378 -24.42 2.56 -0.52
N SER A 379 -25.57 3.13 -0.93
CA SER A 379 -26.08 2.90 -2.29
C SER A 379 -25.11 3.43 -3.35
N ILE A 380 -24.42 4.55 -3.07
CA ILE A 380 -23.38 5.10 -3.92
C ILE A 380 -22.14 4.18 -3.98
N ILE A 381 -21.56 3.83 -2.82
CA ILE A 381 -20.29 3.08 -2.76
C ILE A 381 -20.48 1.61 -3.18
N GLU A 382 -21.54 0.96 -2.71
CA GLU A 382 -21.87 -0.42 -3.10
C GLU A 382 -22.33 -0.49 -4.55
N GLY A 383 -23.08 0.51 -5.03
CA GLY A 383 -23.48 0.61 -6.44
C GLY A 383 -22.27 0.58 -7.37
N TRP A 384 -21.25 1.38 -7.08
CA TRP A 384 -19.97 1.33 -7.81
C TRP A 384 -19.34 -0.07 -7.78
N SER A 385 -19.24 -0.67 -6.59
CA SER A 385 -18.59 -1.97 -6.38
C SER A 385 -19.33 -3.13 -7.08
N LEU A 386 -20.66 -3.11 -7.06
CA LEU A 386 -21.52 -4.12 -7.66
C LEU A 386 -21.47 -4.07 -9.19
N LEU A 387 -21.38 -2.87 -9.76
CA LEU A 387 -21.33 -2.60 -11.19
C LEU A 387 -19.92 -2.72 -11.79
N LEU A 388 -18.90 -3.05 -11.00
CA LEU A 388 -17.57 -3.39 -11.55
C LEU A 388 -17.65 -4.66 -12.42
N PRO A 389 -17.10 -4.65 -13.65
CA PRO A 389 -16.94 -5.84 -14.47
C PRO A 389 -16.16 -6.95 -13.76
N ARG A 390 -16.45 -8.22 -14.10
CA ARG A 390 -15.83 -9.38 -13.41
C ARG A 390 -14.30 -9.40 -13.51
N ASP A 391 -13.76 -8.97 -14.64
CA ASP A 391 -12.32 -8.82 -14.88
C ASP A 391 -11.70 -7.68 -14.05
N ARG A 392 -12.49 -6.64 -13.71
CA ARG A 392 -12.05 -5.48 -12.92
C ARG A 392 -12.22 -5.64 -11.42
N LYS A 393 -12.89 -6.70 -10.96
CA LYS A 393 -12.91 -7.07 -9.52
C LYS A 393 -11.57 -7.63 -9.05
N GLN A 394 -10.70 -8.05 -9.97
CA GLN A 394 -9.37 -8.57 -9.65
C GLN A 394 -8.33 -7.49 -9.93
N VAL A 395 -7.72 -6.98 -8.86
CA VAL A 395 -6.66 -5.95 -8.93
C VAL A 395 -5.34 -6.50 -9.48
N MET A 396 -5.12 -7.81 -9.39
CA MET A 396 -3.89 -8.45 -9.88
C MET A 396 -4.17 -9.21 -11.17
N THR A 397 -3.36 -8.95 -12.19
CA THR A 397 -3.43 -9.63 -13.48
C THR A 397 -2.98 -11.10 -13.36
N LYS A 398 -3.28 -11.89 -14.39
CA LYS A 398 -2.79 -13.28 -14.50
C LYS A 398 -1.26 -13.39 -14.57
N THR A 399 -0.57 -12.31 -14.95
CA THR A 399 0.90 -12.23 -14.98
C THR A 399 1.49 -11.88 -13.60
N GLY A 400 0.66 -11.55 -12.62
CA GLY A 400 1.09 -11.17 -11.27
C GLY A 400 1.41 -9.68 -11.10
N GLU A 401 1.02 -8.85 -12.07
CA GLU A 401 1.16 -7.40 -12.00
C GLU A 401 -0.07 -6.79 -11.31
N ILE A 402 0.14 -5.75 -10.52
CA ILE A 402 -0.94 -5.02 -9.85
C ILE A 402 -1.39 -3.89 -10.77
N ASP A 403 -2.70 -3.81 -10.98
CA ASP A 403 -3.35 -2.63 -11.51
C ASP A 403 -3.41 -1.56 -10.41
N GLU A 404 -2.46 -0.63 -10.43
CA GLU A 404 -2.28 0.37 -9.38
C GLU A 404 -3.44 1.38 -9.30
N LEU A 405 -4.18 1.59 -10.39
CA LEU A 405 -5.32 2.50 -10.42
C LEU A 405 -6.55 1.83 -9.79
N LEU A 406 -6.83 0.57 -10.13
CA LEU A 406 -7.86 -0.21 -9.44
C LEU A 406 -7.52 -0.48 -7.98
N PHE A 407 -6.24 -0.72 -7.67
CA PHE A 407 -5.77 -0.86 -6.29
C PHE A 407 -6.14 0.38 -5.46
N GLN A 408 -5.85 1.58 -6.00
CA GLN A 408 -6.25 2.84 -5.39
C GLN A 408 -7.77 3.01 -5.30
N ALA A 409 -8.51 2.65 -6.35
CA ALA A 409 -9.97 2.77 -6.39
C ALA A 409 -10.65 1.96 -5.26
N HIS A 410 -10.18 0.73 -5.06
CA HIS A 410 -10.65 -0.10 -3.95
C HIS A 410 -10.21 0.43 -2.58
N LEU A 411 -9.00 0.98 -2.43
CA LEU A 411 -8.60 1.57 -1.16
C LEU A 411 -9.43 2.80 -0.79
N VAL A 412 -9.72 3.67 -1.77
CA VAL A 412 -10.55 4.88 -1.61
C VAL A 412 -11.96 4.52 -1.15
N THR A 413 -12.62 3.56 -1.81
CA THR A 413 -13.98 3.13 -1.45
C THR A 413 -14.03 2.50 -0.05
N ASN A 414 -13.03 1.68 0.30
CA ASN A 414 -12.95 1.09 1.62
C ASN A 414 -12.68 2.13 2.71
N VAL A 415 -11.76 3.09 2.49
CA VAL A 415 -11.47 4.12 3.50
C VAL A 415 -12.63 5.10 3.67
N ALA A 416 -13.36 5.42 2.60
CA ALA A 416 -14.59 6.21 2.68
C ALA A 416 -15.63 5.50 3.56
N THR A 417 -15.84 4.20 3.33
CA THR A 417 -16.76 3.36 4.13
C THR A 417 -16.35 3.31 5.60
N ILE A 418 -15.07 3.04 5.90
CA ILE A 418 -14.56 3.06 7.28
C ILE A 418 -14.86 4.40 7.93
N GLY A 419 -14.57 5.48 7.20
CA GLY A 419 -14.75 6.83 7.65
C GLY A 419 -16.18 7.25 7.98
N LEU A 420 -17.14 6.78 7.18
CA LEU A 420 -18.57 7.07 7.33
C LEU A 420 -19.20 6.24 8.45
N HIS A 421 -18.81 4.96 8.56
CA HIS A 421 -19.47 4.03 9.47
C HIS A 421 -18.80 3.96 10.84
N ARG A 422 -17.48 4.23 10.96
CA ARG A 422 -16.78 4.13 12.25
C ARG A 422 -17.39 5.01 13.35
N PRO A 423 -17.76 6.28 13.11
CA PRO A 423 -18.43 7.12 14.12
C PRO A 423 -19.75 6.54 14.66
N LEU A 424 -20.42 5.67 13.90
CA LEU A 424 -21.71 5.06 14.26
C LEU A 424 -21.59 3.59 14.68
N SER A 425 -20.36 3.08 14.83
CA SER A 425 -20.07 1.69 15.16
C SER A 425 -19.68 1.50 16.62
N ASP A 426 -19.58 0.25 17.07
CA ASP A 426 -19.00 -0.10 18.38
C ASP A 426 -17.46 0.07 18.44
N LEU A 427 -16.83 0.46 17.33
CA LEU A 427 -15.39 0.73 17.25
C LEU A 427 -15.06 2.12 17.80
N ARG A 428 -15.01 2.21 19.13
CA ARG A 428 -14.75 3.45 19.87
C ARG A 428 -13.42 4.08 19.49
N PHE A 429 -13.39 5.41 19.45
CA PHE A 429 -12.17 6.18 19.33
C PHE A 429 -11.43 6.19 20.67
N ASN A 430 -10.18 5.75 20.69
CA ASN A 430 -9.33 5.88 21.86
C ASN A 430 -8.67 7.27 21.88
N PRO A 431 -8.66 8.01 23.01
CA PRO A 431 -7.98 9.31 23.09
C PRO A 431 -6.52 9.30 22.61
N VAL A 432 -5.82 8.17 22.73
CA VAL A 432 -4.44 8.01 22.22
C VAL A 432 -4.35 8.15 20.69
N GLU A 433 -5.45 7.95 19.97
CA GLU A 433 -5.51 8.12 18.52
C GLU A 433 -5.27 9.57 18.09
N ASN A 434 -5.47 10.56 18.98
CA ASN A 434 -5.18 11.97 18.70
C ASN A 434 -3.70 12.24 18.39
N VAL A 435 -2.81 11.28 18.71
CA VAL A 435 -1.39 11.34 18.32
C VAL A 435 -1.22 11.14 16.81
N SER A 436 -2.15 10.46 16.15
CA SER A 436 -2.05 10.21 14.71
C SER A 436 -2.50 11.41 13.88
N SER A 437 -1.65 11.79 12.94
CA SER A 437 -1.95 12.77 11.89
C SER A 437 -3.08 12.34 10.94
N CYS A 438 -3.45 11.05 10.94
CA CYS A 438 -4.50 10.48 10.11
C CYS A 438 -5.76 10.10 10.92
N ALA A 439 -5.81 10.37 12.23
CA ALA A 439 -6.99 10.10 13.03
C ALA A 439 -8.09 11.11 12.74
N ARG A 440 -9.33 10.63 12.58
CA ARG A 440 -10.51 11.48 12.54
C ARG A 440 -10.88 11.93 13.95
N LYS A 441 -11.47 13.12 14.05
CA LYS A 441 -12.03 13.61 15.31
C LYS A 441 -13.16 12.67 15.76
N PRO A 442 -13.23 12.30 17.05
CA PRO A 442 -14.34 11.53 17.57
C PRO A 442 -15.65 12.34 17.42
N PRO A 443 -16.80 11.67 17.22
CA PRO A 443 -18.10 12.34 17.25
C PRO A 443 -18.34 12.97 18.62
N GLU A 444 -19.09 14.08 18.65
CA GLU A 444 -19.61 14.63 19.91
C GLU A 444 -20.47 13.58 20.62
N GLU A 445 -20.40 13.51 21.95
CA GLU A 445 -21.09 12.48 22.74
C GLU A 445 -22.59 12.47 22.43
N THR A 446 -22.99 11.52 21.59
CA THR A 446 -24.37 11.30 21.18
C THR A 446 -24.89 10.00 21.78
N THR A 447 -26.22 9.92 21.88
CA THR A 447 -26.94 8.71 22.27
C THR A 447 -26.51 7.54 21.39
N LYS A 448 -26.53 6.30 21.90
CA LYS A 448 -26.17 5.12 21.10
C LYS A 448 -26.90 5.17 19.73
N PRO A 449 -26.17 5.10 18.61
CA PRO A 449 -26.79 5.09 17.29
C PRO A 449 -27.77 3.92 17.17
N GLU A 450 -28.80 4.07 16.34
CA GLU A 450 -29.57 2.89 15.89
C GLU A 450 -28.68 2.08 14.91
N LEU A 451 -28.95 0.78 14.76
CA LEU A 451 -28.25 -0.08 13.79
C LEU A 451 -26.71 -0.18 13.95
N VAL A 452 -26.17 0.05 15.15
CA VAL A 452 -24.71 0.00 15.46
C VAL A 452 -24.02 -1.27 14.92
N ASN A 453 -24.70 -2.41 14.98
CA ASN A 453 -24.17 -3.68 14.45
C ASN A 453 -23.91 -3.61 12.94
N ILE A 454 -24.78 -2.95 12.16
CA ILE A 454 -24.61 -2.78 10.71
C ILE A 454 -23.37 -1.94 10.42
N HIS A 455 -23.23 -0.79 11.10
CA HIS A 455 -22.05 0.07 10.95
C HIS A 455 -20.76 -0.66 11.34
N THR A 456 -20.78 -1.41 12.44
CA THR A 456 -19.63 -2.19 12.92
C THR A 456 -19.21 -3.25 11.89
N VAL A 457 -20.16 -4.01 11.36
CA VAL A 457 -19.88 -5.03 10.33
C VAL A 457 -19.31 -4.40 9.06
N ARG A 458 -19.87 -3.26 8.61
CA ARG A 458 -19.36 -2.54 7.43
C ARG A 458 -17.91 -2.10 7.61
N VAL A 459 -17.57 -1.49 8.74
CA VAL A 459 -16.18 -1.10 9.03
C VAL A 459 -15.25 -2.32 9.02
N LEU A 460 -15.61 -3.40 9.71
CA LEU A 460 -14.77 -4.60 9.78
C LEU A 460 -14.58 -5.25 8.39
N ARG A 461 -15.62 -5.29 7.56
CA ARG A 461 -15.54 -5.81 6.18
C ARG A 461 -14.63 -4.95 5.30
N SER A 462 -14.75 -3.63 5.39
CA SER A 462 -13.87 -2.71 4.64
C SER A 462 -12.41 -2.81 5.09
N VAL A 463 -12.17 -2.92 6.40
CA VAL A 463 -10.82 -3.19 6.95
C VAL A 463 -10.28 -4.52 6.41
N GLU A 464 -11.07 -5.59 6.42
CA GLU A 464 -10.64 -6.88 5.90
C GLU A 464 -10.33 -6.81 4.39
N ALA A 465 -11.13 -6.07 3.61
CA ALA A 465 -10.87 -5.83 2.20
C ALA A 465 -9.56 -5.06 1.97
N GLN A 466 -9.27 -4.02 2.76
CA GLN A 466 -7.97 -3.33 2.71
C GLN A 466 -6.81 -4.28 3.04
N ILE A 467 -6.94 -5.08 4.10
CA ILE A 467 -5.92 -6.07 4.48
C ILE A 467 -5.66 -7.08 3.35
N ARG A 468 -6.70 -7.52 2.63
CA ARG A 468 -6.55 -8.41 1.48
C ARG A 468 -5.77 -7.76 0.33
N LEU A 469 -6.00 -6.47 0.06
CA LEU A 469 -5.23 -5.72 -0.93
C LEU A 469 -3.75 -5.62 -0.51
N LEU A 470 -3.47 -5.29 0.75
CA LEU A 470 -2.10 -5.20 1.28
C LEU A 470 -1.38 -6.56 1.32
N ALA A 471 -2.14 -7.66 1.38
CA ALA A 471 -1.61 -9.02 1.38
C ALA A 471 -1.24 -9.55 -0.01
N LEU A 472 -1.49 -8.79 -1.10
CA LEU A 472 -1.14 -9.22 -2.45
C LEU A 472 0.37 -9.57 -2.55
N PRO A 473 0.74 -10.65 -3.28
CA PRO A 473 2.05 -11.27 -3.20
C PRO A 473 3.14 -10.52 -4.00
N VAL A 474 3.03 -9.20 -4.17
CA VAL A 474 4.02 -8.38 -4.88
C VAL A 474 5.05 -7.84 -3.91
N ARG A 475 6.32 -7.98 -4.28
CA ARG A 475 7.48 -7.54 -3.50
C ARG A 475 8.49 -6.84 -4.42
N PRO A 476 9.11 -5.72 -3.98
CA PRO A 476 8.84 -5.01 -2.72
C PRO A 476 7.44 -4.38 -2.67
N PHE A 477 6.95 -4.07 -1.48
CA PHE A 477 5.69 -3.33 -1.31
C PHE A 477 5.92 -1.90 -1.81
N HIS A 478 5.35 -1.57 -2.96
CA HIS A 478 5.73 -0.39 -3.72
C HIS A 478 4.48 0.18 -4.40
N HIS A 479 3.88 1.18 -3.77
CA HIS A 479 2.62 1.81 -4.18
C HIS A 479 2.70 3.33 -3.98
N SER A 480 1.69 4.06 -4.45
CA SER A 480 1.54 5.49 -4.20
C SER A 480 1.69 5.82 -2.70
N PRO A 481 2.38 6.92 -2.32
CA PRO A 481 2.48 7.33 -0.92
C PRO A 481 1.10 7.63 -0.29
N PHE A 482 0.07 7.94 -1.08
CA PHE A 482 -1.29 8.16 -0.58
C PHE A 482 -1.93 6.91 0.06
N VAL A 483 -1.42 5.71 -0.25
CA VAL A 483 -1.82 4.45 0.41
C VAL A 483 -1.57 4.50 1.92
N THR A 484 -0.61 5.30 2.39
CA THR A 484 -0.30 5.48 3.82
C THR A 484 -1.53 5.89 4.62
N CYS A 485 -2.26 6.92 4.18
CA CYS A 485 -3.41 7.43 4.93
C CYS A 485 -4.59 6.46 4.89
N MET A 486 -4.85 5.86 3.71
CA MET A 486 -5.92 4.89 3.52
C MET A 486 -5.72 3.66 4.42
N THR A 487 -4.48 3.16 4.50
CA THR A 487 -4.08 2.03 5.34
C THR A 487 -4.07 2.37 6.83
N SER A 488 -3.65 3.59 7.17
CA SER A 488 -3.62 4.06 8.56
C SER A 488 -5.00 4.02 9.19
N GLU A 489 -6.00 4.55 8.48
CA GLU A 489 -7.36 4.64 9.00
C GLU A 489 -7.97 3.25 9.26
N GLY A 490 -7.80 2.30 8.34
CA GLY A 490 -8.23 0.91 8.56
C GLY A 490 -7.46 0.22 9.70
N THR A 491 -6.16 0.52 9.85
CA THR A 491 -5.35 -0.01 10.95
C THR A 491 -5.82 0.53 12.31
N LEU A 492 -6.21 1.81 12.39
CA LEU A 492 -6.79 2.40 13.60
C LEU A 492 -8.13 1.77 13.95
N ALA A 493 -9.00 1.54 12.96
CA ALA A 493 -10.26 0.83 13.17
C ALA A 493 -10.03 -0.61 13.68
N LEU A 494 -9.05 -1.33 13.12
CA LEU A 494 -8.69 -2.69 13.56
C LEU A 494 -8.09 -2.72 14.97
N LEU A 495 -7.30 -1.70 15.34
CA LEU A 495 -6.77 -1.53 16.69
C LEU A 495 -7.90 -1.31 17.70
N SER A 496 -8.89 -0.48 17.35
CA SER A 496 -10.10 -0.31 18.17
C SER A 496 -10.86 -1.63 18.33
N ALA A 497 -11.03 -2.39 17.24
CA ALA A 497 -11.67 -3.71 17.27
C ALA A 497 -10.94 -4.68 18.21
N CYS A 498 -9.60 -4.71 18.18
CA CYS A 498 -8.79 -5.53 19.08
C CYS A 498 -9.00 -5.19 20.56
N ASN A 499 -9.24 -3.92 20.88
CA ASN A 499 -9.41 -3.48 22.25
C ASN A 499 -10.80 -3.81 22.79
N PHE A 500 -11.84 -3.56 21.98
CA PHE A 500 -13.21 -3.52 22.47
C PHE A 500 -14.01 -4.77 22.07
N LEU A 501 -13.82 -5.29 20.86
CA LEU A 501 -14.70 -6.31 20.27
C LEU A 501 -14.07 -7.70 20.18
N LEU A 502 -12.91 -7.82 19.53
CA LEU A 502 -12.35 -9.11 19.14
C LEU A 502 -11.77 -9.88 20.33
N ARG A 503 -11.95 -11.21 20.33
CA ARG A 503 -11.44 -12.12 21.36
C ARG A 503 -10.85 -13.40 20.73
N GLY A 504 -10.11 -14.18 21.53
CA GLY A 504 -9.61 -15.50 21.11
C GLY A 504 -8.85 -15.50 19.78
N LYS A 505 -9.27 -16.37 18.86
CA LYS A 505 -8.65 -16.57 17.54
C LYS A 505 -8.72 -15.31 16.65
N GLU A 506 -9.85 -14.62 16.66
CA GLU A 506 -10.06 -13.41 15.84
C GLU A 506 -9.12 -12.28 16.26
N LEU A 507 -8.93 -12.11 17.57
CA LEU A 507 -7.94 -11.16 18.10
C LEU A 507 -6.51 -11.52 17.65
N SER A 508 -6.17 -12.81 17.60
CA SER A 508 -4.85 -13.24 17.10
C SER A 508 -4.67 -12.88 15.62
N ILE A 509 -5.67 -13.17 14.79
CA ILE A 509 -5.66 -12.86 13.35
C ILE A 509 -5.53 -11.35 13.15
N ALA A 510 -6.33 -10.54 13.84
CA ALA A 510 -6.27 -9.09 13.75
C ALA A 510 -4.89 -8.52 14.15
N ARG A 511 -4.23 -9.11 15.15
CA ARG A 511 -2.86 -8.71 15.53
C ARG A 511 -1.84 -9.03 14.44
N ASP A 512 -1.99 -10.14 13.73
CA ASP A 512 -1.13 -10.47 12.58
C ASP A 512 -1.38 -9.54 11.40
N GLN A 513 -2.64 -9.18 11.15
CA GLN A 513 -3.01 -8.18 10.15
C GLN A 513 -2.41 -6.80 10.48
N ILE A 514 -2.49 -6.35 11.74
CA ILE A 514 -1.84 -5.11 12.20
C ILE A 514 -0.32 -5.15 11.98
N ARG A 515 0.33 -6.29 12.28
CA ARG A 515 1.77 -6.47 12.02
C ARG A 515 2.10 -6.34 10.54
N MET A 516 1.25 -6.87 9.66
CA MET A 516 1.40 -6.76 8.22
C MET A 516 1.23 -5.31 7.74
N SER A 517 0.20 -4.59 8.20
CA SER A 517 0.02 -3.16 7.88
C SER A 517 1.21 -2.32 8.33
N ILE A 518 1.72 -2.55 9.55
CA ILE A 518 2.95 -1.91 10.07
C ILE A 518 4.15 -2.23 9.16
N GLY A 519 4.26 -3.47 8.67
CA GLY A 519 5.29 -3.86 7.72
C GLY A 519 5.21 -3.11 6.39
N CYS A 520 4.00 -2.96 5.83
CA CYS A 520 3.75 -2.22 4.59
C CYS A 520 4.12 -0.74 4.74
N LEU A 521 3.65 -0.10 5.82
CA LEU A 521 3.98 1.29 6.15
C LEU A 521 5.48 1.49 6.40
N LYS A 522 6.15 0.50 7.00
CA LYS A 522 7.60 0.53 7.18
C LYS A 522 8.34 0.58 5.83
N THR A 523 7.93 -0.23 4.87
CA THR A 523 8.53 -0.21 3.52
C THR A 523 8.31 1.13 2.82
N LEU A 524 7.09 1.69 2.84
CA LEU A 524 6.83 3.02 2.28
C LEU A 524 7.61 4.12 3.02
N GLY A 525 7.76 3.99 4.34
CA GLY A 525 8.50 4.92 5.20
C GLY A 525 10.01 4.95 4.95
N GLU A 526 10.57 3.98 4.21
CA GLU A 526 11.98 4.05 3.77
C GLU A 526 12.23 5.14 2.73
N ILE A 527 11.18 5.57 2.02
CA ILE A 527 11.23 6.58 0.97
C ILE A 527 10.59 7.89 1.46
N TRP A 528 9.47 7.78 2.18
CA TRP A 528 8.61 8.91 2.52
C TRP A 528 8.70 9.25 4.02
N PRO A 529 9.37 10.34 4.43
CA PRO A 529 9.53 10.71 5.84
C PRO A 529 8.22 10.87 6.59
N ARG A 530 7.18 11.38 5.92
CA ARG A 530 5.86 11.50 6.54
C ARG A 530 5.20 10.15 6.84
N THR A 531 5.40 9.16 5.97
CA THR A 531 4.97 7.79 6.23
C THR A 531 5.74 7.19 7.40
N ALA A 532 7.04 7.46 7.51
CA ALA A 532 7.83 7.02 8.66
C ALA A 532 7.33 7.61 9.99
N ARG A 533 6.92 8.89 10.01
CA ARG A 533 6.26 9.49 11.19
C ARG A 533 4.91 8.85 11.49
N ASN A 534 4.06 8.70 10.48
CA ASN A 534 2.76 8.03 10.62
C ASN A 534 2.89 6.60 11.19
N LEU A 535 3.90 5.85 10.75
CA LEU A 535 4.23 4.54 11.31
C LEU A 535 4.53 4.63 12.82
N GLN A 536 5.31 5.62 13.26
CA GLN A 536 5.62 5.81 14.69
C GLN A 536 4.37 6.16 15.50
N GLU A 537 3.46 6.96 14.95
CA GLU A 537 2.17 7.27 15.56
C GLU A 537 1.34 5.99 15.76
N ILE A 538 1.17 5.18 14.70
CA ILE A 538 0.43 3.91 14.76
C ILE A 538 1.07 2.93 15.74
N GLN A 539 2.40 2.81 15.74
CA GLN A 539 3.11 1.95 16.70
C GLN A 539 2.92 2.41 18.15
N THR A 540 2.80 3.72 18.38
CA THR A 540 2.52 4.29 19.71
C THR A 540 1.11 3.91 20.17
N ILE A 541 0.11 4.10 19.31
CA ILE A 541 -1.28 3.70 19.56
C ILE A 541 -1.36 2.19 19.80
N ALA A 542 -0.73 1.38 18.94
CA ALA A 542 -0.75 -0.07 19.05
C ALA A 542 -0.13 -0.58 20.36
N ARG A 543 0.97 0.02 20.82
CA ARG A 543 1.58 -0.33 22.12
C ARG A 543 0.63 -0.07 23.28
N HIS A 544 -0.04 1.08 23.26
CA HIS A 544 -1.00 1.47 24.31
C HIS A 544 -2.23 0.56 24.29
N VAL A 545 -2.85 0.40 23.13
CA VAL A 545 -4.10 -0.35 22.94
C VAL A 545 -3.92 -1.85 23.20
N LEU A 546 -2.86 -2.46 22.65
CA LEU A 546 -2.60 -3.89 22.80
C LEU A 546 -1.85 -4.25 24.10
N ARG A 547 -1.62 -3.26 24.98
CA ARG A 547 -0.87 -3.38 26.26
C ARG A 547 0.49 -4.07 26.10
N VAL A 548 1.16 -3.81 24.98
CA VAL A 548 2.48 -4.39 24.69
C VAL A 548 3.51 -3.64 25.53
N GLY A 549 3.84 -4.20 26.70
CA GLY A 549 4.82 -3.64 27.64
C GLY A 549 4.41 -3.60 29.11
N SER A 550 3.14 -3.88 29.46
CA SER A 550 2.67 -3.81 30.86
C SER A 550 2.73 -5.14 31.63
N LYS A 551 3.48 -6.14 31.18
CA LYS A 551 3.81 -7.30 32.02
C LYS A 551 5.16 -7.11 32.69
N ALA A 552 5.14 -6.43 33.85
CA ALA A 552 5.91 -6.73 35.07
C ALA A 552 6.02 -5.50 35.99
N THR A 553 4.92 -5.14 36.66
CA THR A 553 4.95 -4.56 38.02
C THR A 553 3.53 -4.57 38.61
N SER A 554 2.96 -5.77 38.72
CA SER A 554 1.91 -6.02 39.71
C SER A 554 2.58 -6.47 41.00
N THR A 555 3.25 -5.55 41.69
CA THR A 555 3.50 -5.69 43.12
C THR A 555 2.17 -5.48 43.82
N SER A 556 1.62 -6.56 44.35
CA SER A 556 0.46 -6.56 45.23
C SER A 556 0.77 -5.73 46.47
N ASN A 557 0.36 -4.46 46.47
CA ASN A 557 0.26 -3.68 47.71
C ASN A 557 -1.07 -4.01 48.39
N THR A 558 -1.09 -5.11 49.13
CA THR A 558 -2.02 -5.28 50.25
C THR A 558 -1.66 -4.28 51.35
N PRO A 559 -2.61 -3.49 51.88
CA PRO A 559 -2.34 -2.58 52.98
C PRO A 559 -2.14 -3.38 54.27
N LYS A 560 -0.93 -3.32 54.84
CA LYS A 560 -0.62 -3.84 56.18
C LYS A 560 -1.26 -2.92 57.22
N SER A 561 -2.25 -3.43 57.93
CA SER A 561 -2.70 -2.91 59.22
C SER A 561 -1.95 -3.60 60.37
N CYS A 562 -1.69 -2.84 61.44
CA CYS A 562 -0.82 -3.10 62.58
C CYS A 562 -1.06 -4.42 63.34
N GLY A 563 0.01 -4.94 63.94
CA GLY A 563 0.04 -6.11 64.84
C GLY A 563 -0.75 -5.94 66.13
N VAL A 564 -1.07 -7.03 66.84
CA VAL A 564 -0.32 -7.62 67.99
C VAL A 564 -1.00 -8.98 68.36
N PRO A 565 -0.32 -9.93 69.06
CA PRO A 565 -0.47 -11.39 68.85
C PRO A 565 -1.09 -12.19 70.03
N SER A 566 -1.49 -13.46 69.76
CA SER A 566 -1.54 -14.60 70.72
C SER A 566 -1.84 -15.90 69.95
N LEU A 567 -0.94 -16.89 69.91
CA LEU A 567 -0.68 -18.03 70.82
C LEU A 567 -1.62 -19.25 70.66
N SER A 568 -0.98 -20.43 70.73
CA SER A 568 -1.46 -21.84 70.62
C SER A 568 -1.56 -22.39 69.18
N ALA A 569 -1.03 -23.54 68.74
CA ALA A 569 -0.33 -24.74 69.25
C ALA A 569 -0.97 -25.97 68.61
N SER A 570 -0.14 -26.88 68.08
CA SER A 570 -0.44 -28.23 67.51
C SER A 570 -1.21 -28.25 66.18
N GLY A 571 -0.94 -29.10 65.19
CA GLY A 571 -0.04 -30.25 65.02
C GLY A 571 -0.54 -31.02 63.78
N GLY A 572 0.33 -31.81 63.12
CA GLY A 572 -0.11 -32.92 62.26
C GLY A 572 0.14 -32.83 60.75
N GLU A 573 1.25 -33.44 60.33
CA GLU A 573 1.40 -34.43 59.25
C GLU A 573 0.96 -34.17 57.78
N ILE A 574 2.01 -34.05 56.95
CA ILE A 574 2.33 -34.75 55.70
C ILE A 574 1.25 -35.69 55.11
N GLY A 575 0.88 -35.42 53.85
CA GLY A 575 0.22 -36.36 52.95
C GLY A 575 0.50 -36.02 51.49
N SER A 576 1.43 -36.74 50.87
CA SER A 576 1.76 -36.66 49.44
C SER A 576 0.63 -37.25 48.59
N GLN A 577 0.32 -36.68 47.43
CA GLN A 577 -0.18 -37.48 46.30
C GLN A 577 0.09 -36.84 44.94
N THR A 578 0.44 -37.73 44.03
CA THR A 578 1.15 -37.58 42.77
C THR A 578 0.17 -37.39 41.60
N GLU A 579 0.50 -36.50 40.66
CA GLU A 579 -0.20 -36.34 39.38
C GLU A 579 0.08 -37.50 38.39
N PRO A 580 -0.88 -37.89 37.55
CA PRO A 580 -0.60 -38.60 36.30
C PRO A 580 -0.79 -37.69 35.06
N PRO A 581 0.02 -37.86 34.00
CA PRO A 581 -0.05 -37.06 32.78
C PRO A 581 -1.00 -37.70 31.76
N THR A 582 -1.65 -36.91 30.90
CA THR A 582 -2.32 -37.44 29.70
C THR A 582 -2.10 -36.58 28.46
N ASN A 583 -1.86 -37.32 27.38
CA ASN A 583 -1.31 -36.95 26.08
C ASN A 583 -2.19 -36.02 25.24
N GLU A 584 -1.53 -35.11 24.54
CA GLU A 584 -2.03 -34.49 23.31
C GLU A 584 -1.89 -35.47 22.13
N SER A 585 -3.01 -35.96 21.61
CA SER A 585 -3.14 -36.39 20.20
C SER A 585 -4.61 -36.61 19.87
N ASP A 586 -5.24 -35.67 19.16
CA ASP A 586 -6.30 -35.87 18.14
C ASP A 586 -7.20 -34.64 18.02
N VAL A 587 -6.75 -33.61 17.28
CA VAL A 587 -7.64 -32.64 16.64
C VAL A 587 -7.06 -32.24 15.27
N PHE A 588 -6.88 -33.22 14.39
CA PHE A 588 -6.64 -32.99 12.96
C PHE A 588 -7.60 -33.86 12.15
N SER A 589 -8.90 -33.54 12.23
CA SER A 589 -9.93 -34.17 11.41
C SER A 589 -11.21 -33.32 11.34
N SER A 590 -11.09 -32.08 10.88
CA SER A 590 -12.22 -31.42 10.23
C SER A 590 -11.74 -30.29 9.31
N PHE A 591 -11.06 -30.68 8.22
CA PHE A 591 -10.97 -29.85 7.02
C PHE A 591 -11.82 -30.55 5.96
N GLY A 592 -13.08 -30.10 5.84
CA GLY A 592 -13.92 -30.46 4.71
C GLY A 592 -13.49 -29.69 3.46
N SER A 593 -13.22 -30.45 2.40
CA SER A 593 -13.20 -30.11 0.96
C SER A 593 -12.72 -28.70 0.56
N MET A 594 -11.51 -28.65 -0.01
CA MET A 594 -10.80 -27.48 -0.50
C MET A 594 -11.18 -27.13 -1.95
N ASP A 595 -12.48 -27.00 -2.24
CA ASP A 595 -13.03 -26.62 -3.55
C ASP A 595 -14.03 -25.45 -3.41
N ASP A 596 -13.59 -24.31 -2.87
CA ASP A 596 -14.31 -23.03 -3.03
C ASP A 596 -13.38 -21.79 -2.96
N VAL A 597 -12.21 -21.91 -3.60
CA VAL A 597 -11.30 -20.77 -3.83
C VAL A 597 -11.75 -20.04 -5.10
N CYS A 598 -12.84 -19.27 -4.99
CA CYS A 598 -13.25 -18.13 -5.81
C CYS A 598 -14.77 -17.88 -5.70
N GLY A 599 -15.25 -17.58 -4.49
CA GLY A 599 -16.62 -17.11 -4.26
C GLY A 599 -16.62 -15.76 -3.55
N TRP A 600 -16.82 -14.66 -4.28
CA TRP A 600 -17.28 -13.41 -3.67
C TRP A 600 -18.81 -13.43 -3.66
N TYR A 601 -19.38 -13.05 -2.51
CA TYR A 601 -20.78 -13.20 -2.10
C TYR A 601 -21.22 -14.63 -1.83
N SER A 602 -21.16 -15.04 -0.56
CA SER A 602 -22.09 -16.03 -0.03
C SER A 602 -22.54 -15.62 1.36
N LEU A 603 -23.84 -15.45 1.53
CA LEU A 603 -24.52 -15.13 2.80
C LEU A 603 -24.51 -16.32 3.79
N LYS A 604 -23.72 -17.37 3.53
CA LYS A 604 -23.79 -18.68 4.21
C LYS A 604 -22.62 -19.00 5.15
N ASP A 605 -21.63 -18.11 5.28
CA ASP A 605 -20.49 -18.31 6.19
C ASP A 605 -20.68 -17.68 7.58
N LEU A 606 -21.92 -17.32 7.93
CA LEU A 606 -22.25 -16.94 9.31
C LEU A 606 -22.49 -18.21 10.12
N GLY A 607 -21.50 -18.58 10.93
CA GLY A 607 -21.60 -19.70 11.86
C GLY A 607 -22.74 -19.54 12.88
N PRO A 608 -23.05 -20.60 13.66
CA PRO A 608 -24.25 -20.70 14.50
C PRO A 608 -24.29 -19.72 15.70
N GLN A 609 -23.39 -18.74 15.78
CA GLN A 609 -23.40 -17.70 16.82
C GLN A 609 -24.19 -16.44 16.41
N PHE A 610 -24.68 -16.37 15.17
CA PHE A 610 -25.49 -15.23 14.68
C PHE A 610 -26.94 -15.25 15.20
N GLU A 611 -27.49 -16.44 15.52
CA GLU A 611 -28.84 -16.56 16.09
C GLU A 611 -28.91 -16.10 17.56
N GLU A 612 -27.80 -16.15 18.31
CA GLU A 612 -27.72 -15.70 19.70
C GLU A 612 -27.70 -14.17 19.86
N TRP A 613 -27.39 -13.41 18.81
CA TRP A 613 -27.38 -11.94 18.84
C TRP A 613 -28.70 -11.29 18.41
N MET A 614 -29.63 -12.08 17.86
CA MET A 614 -30.95 -11.62 17.41
C MET A 614 -32.08 -11.97 18.38
N GLY A 615 -31.80 -12.74 19.45
CA GLY A 615 -32.80 -13.24 20.38
C GLY A 615 -32.70 -12.61 21.77
N ASN A 616 -33.31 -11.44 21.95
CA ASN A 616 -34.07 -11.01 23.14
C ASN A 616 -34.32 -9.51 23.05
N ASP A 617 -35.43 -9.14 22.41
CA ASP A 617 -36.35 -8.07 22.84
C ASP A 617 -37.27 -7.70 21.66
N LEU A 618 -38.30 -8.52 21.46
CA LEU A 618 -39.54 -8.15 20.78
C LEU A 618 -40.69 -8.85 21.51
N VAL A 619 -41.29 -8.12 22.45
CA VAL A 619 -42.73 -8.23 22.80
C VAL A 619 -43.39 -6.96 22.31
#